data_AF-A0A932QF60-F1
#
_entry.id   AF-A0A932QF60-F1
#
_cell.length_a   1.000
_cell.length_b   1.000
_cell.length_c   1.000
_cell.angle_alpha   90.00
_cell.angle_beta   90.00
_cell.angle_gamma   90.00
#
_symmetry.space_group_name_H-M   'P 1'
#
loop_
_entity.id
_entity.type
_entity.pdbx_description
1 polymer ?
#
loop_
_entity_poly.entity_id
_entity_poly.type
_entity_poly.pdbx_seq_one_letter_code
_entity_poly.pdbx_strand_id
1 'polypeptide(L)'
;MPIPLDPAIPRLRRALAAAVAAAVLCAARPAVAQRHWTLGSPSTLVERLQGQPRFVERLTSLGYEVWHFDGGWVRLSTADDRVAGWSNAGTLKVEWRAGADTTAARTFTVGSTRDDVVRLEGTPNVVLRHPESGELLLRFGQASVRIGESDGRVRAWDDPAHALHARAQSVAQARAPRRPVAPASLSATVSFADDGDDGVLDAEERATVTAVVRNDGPGTAYGASIVVTAGGAALSVVSATRADSIRAGRTATLSAVVVGSPVLRDGELTLEVGVREDDGFDLDPPARVVVRTRATRAPRFVLDGIGIADQSGNGRIEPREIVDVTARVANRGAGDARDVHVTVVPGDGVVLTPETAREVNLGALHPGETRDVRFTAFSTSRAEGFPVSLVIREARERFGATLPLPLALDRPIASVPELVVRGHEAPRIAPAPLVADVDTGIPRGMVRRNVVAVVLGAERYEHAPAVPFARRDASVFREYASRLFGIGDDADRLFFRTDDELTGGELRKAFAAGGWLSRRVDAGTDVIVYFAGHGVADLKTHAPYLLPNDADPNFPAQTGYALAELYERLAALG
;
A
#
# COMPACT_ATOMS: atom_id res chain seq x y z
N MET A 1 19.11 70.12 20.41
CA MET A 1 18.73 68.99 21.27
C MET A 1 19.10 67.70 20.56
N PRO A 2 20.14 66.97 21.02
CA PRO A 2 20.45 65.64 20.50
C PRO A 2 19.72 64.55 21.30
N ILE A 3 19.19 63.57 20.58
CA ILE A 3 18.49 62.38 21.11
C ILE A 3 19.51 61.44 21.77
N PRO A 4 19.25 60.84 22.94
CA PRO A 4 20.18 59.91 23.57
C PRO A 4 20.10 58.51 22.93
N LEU A 5 21.27 57.93 22.65
CA LEU A 5 21.41 56.53 22.22
C LEU A 5 21.31 55.59 23.44
N ASP A 6 20.48 54.56 23.29
CA ASP A 6 20.22 53.49 24.26
C ASP A 6 21.48 52.63 24.54
N PRO A 7 21.88 52.41 25.81
CA PRO A 7 23.06 51.64 26.18
C PRO A 7 22.93 50.10 26.09
N ALA A 8 21.84 49.53 25.56
CA ALA A 8 21.63 48.08 25.52
C ALA A 8 22.41 47.29 24.43
N ILE A 9 23.05 47.96 23.47
CA ILE A 9 23.61 47.31 22.27
C ILE A 9 24.94 46.53 22.47
N PRO A 10 25.83 46.81 23.44
CA PRO A 10 27.09 46.06 23.59
C PRO A 10 26.96 44.69 24.28
N ARG A 11 25.90 44.45 25.07
CA ARG A 11 25.76 43.22 25.88
C ARG A 11 25.27 42.02 25.07
N LEU A 12 24.51 42.23 23.99
CA LEU A 12 24.08 41.14 23.10
C LEU A 12 25.24 40.54 22.29
N ARG A 13 26.22 41.35 21.86
CA ARG A 13 27.35 40.86 21.05
C ARG A 13 28.33 39.97 21.84
N ARG A 14 28.51 40.22 23.15
CA ARG A 14 29.35 39.36 24.00
C ARG A 14 28.64 38.06 24.42
N ALA A 15 27.32 38.09 24.62
CA ALA A 15 26.55 36.89 24.91
C ALA A 15 26.45 35.95 23.70
N LEU A 16 26.28 36.50 22.49
CA LEU A 16 26.27 35.69 21.26
C LEU A 16 27.66 35.08 20.95
N ALA A 17 28.74 35.82 21.17
CA ALA A 17 30.10 35.30 20.95
C ALA A 17 30.49 34.21 21.95
N ALA A 18 30.05 34.30 23.21
CA ALA A 18 30.27 33.26 24.22
C ALA A 18 29.41 32.01 23.98
N ALA A 19 28.18 32.16 23.50
CA ALA A 19 27.31 31.03 23.13
C ALA A 19 27.82 30.29 21.89
N VAL A 20 28.35 31.02 20.90
CA VAL A 20 28.97 30.40 19.70
C VAL A 20 30.30 29.73 20.07
N ALA A 21 31.12 30.31 20.94
CA ALA A 21 32.36 29.67 21.41
C ALA A 21 32.11 28.43 22.28
N ALA A 22 31.08 28.43 23.14
CA ALA A 22 30.70 27.25 23.94
C ALA A 22 30.05 26.14 23.09
N ALA A 23 29.30 26.49 22.04
CA ALA A 23 28.76 25.53 21.07
C ALA A 23 29.86 24.92 20.19
N VAL A 24 30.91 25.68 19.85
CA VAL A 24 32.06 25.20 19.07
C VAL A 24 33.03 24.34 19.91
N LEU A 25 33.11 24.54 21.24
CA LEU A 25 33.98 23.71 22.09
C LEU A 25 33.32 22.44 22.68
N CYS A 26 31.99 22.29 22.62
CA CYS A 26 31.31 21.06 23.07
C CYS A 26 31.20 19.98 21.98
N ALA A 27 31.59 20.26 20.74
CA ALA A 27 31.45 19.36 19.58
C ALA A 27 32.74 18.62 19.19
N ALA A 28 33.70 18.47 20.11
CA ALA A 28 34.92 17.69 19.86
C ALA A 28 35.35 16.88 21.08
N ARG A 29 34.42 16.11 21.67
CA ARG A 29 34.85 14.79 22.16
C ARG A 29 35.18 13.97 20.92
N PRO A 30 36.31 13.25 20.84
CA PRO A 30 36.51 12.32 19.75
C PRO A 30 35.33 11.34 19.81
N ALA A 31 34.42 11.42 18.83
CA ALA A 31 33.41 10.40 18.65
C ALA A 31 34.20 9.10 18.53
N VAL A 32 34.01 8.17 19.47
CA VAL A 32 34.55 6.83 19.36
C VAL A 32 34.11 6.35 17.98
N ALA A 33 35.07 6.16 17.06
CA ALA A 33 34.75 5.83 15.68
C ALA A 33 33.91 4.54 15.70
N GLN A 34 32.61 4.67 15.41
CA GLN A 34 31.71 3.52 15.34
C GLN A 34 32.29 2.55 14.32
N ARG A 35 32.65 1.34 14.77
CA ARG A 35 33.27 0.31 13.92
C ARG A 35 32.26 -0.67 13.34
N HIS A 36 31.03 -0.67 13.88
CA HIS A 36 29.95 -1.55 13.48
C HIS A 36 28.65 -0.77 13.33
N TRP A 37 27.74 -1.31 12.52
CA TRP A 37 26.35 -0.86 12.40
C TRP A 37 25.41 -1.90 13.02
N THR A 38 24.15 -1.53 13.25
CA THR A 38 23.13 -2.37 13.91
C THR A 38 21.72 -2.06 13.41
N LEU A 39 20.70 -2.75 13.93
CA LEU A 39 19.30 -2.47 13.60
C LEU A 39 18.97 -0.98 13.81
N GLY A 40 18.30 -0.36 12.85
CA GLY A 40 17.95 1.05 12.88
C GLY A 40 19.09 1.99 12.50
N SER A 41 20.30 1.50 12.17
CA SER A 41 21.38 2.34 11.65
C SER A 41 21.00 2.93 10.29
N PRO A 42 21.41 4.17 9.96
CA PRO A 42 21.16 4.74 8.64
C PRO A 42 21.99 4.03 7.57
N SER A 43 21.51 3.99 6.33
CA SER A 43 22.24 3.39 5.20
C SER A 43 23.64 3.99 5.01
N THR A 44 23.78 5.31 5.19
CA THR A 44 25.06 6.04 5.14
C THR A 44 26.11 5.50 6.13
N LEU A 45 25.69 4.98 7.29
CA LEU A 45 26.59 4.32 8.24
C LEU A 45 27.04 2.96 7.71
N VAL A 46 26.13 2.22 7.09
CA VAL A 46 26.41 0.93 6.46
C VAL A 46 27.41 1.11 5.32
N GLU A 47 27.19 2.06 4.40
CA GLU A 47 28.14 2.35 3.30
C GLU A 47 29.53 2.73 3.82
N ARG A 48 29.59 3.63 4.80
CA ARG A 48 30.86 4.10 5.36
C ARG A 48 31.67 2.97 5.99
N LEU A 49 31.01 2.01 6.62
CA LEU A 49 31.69 0.92 7.32
C LEU A 49 31.90 -0.30 6.44
N GLN A 50 30.88 -0.72 5.69
CA GLN A 50 30.87 -1.93 4.89
C GLN A 50 31.47 -1.72 3.49
N GLY A 51 31.38 -0.51 2.95
CA GLY A 51 31.68 -0.20 1.56
C GLY A 51 30.43 -0.29 0.67
N GLN A 52 30.64 -0.18 -0.64
CA GLN A 52 29.57 -0.28 -1.63
C GLN A 52 29.04 -1.72 -1.72
N PRO A 53 27.71 -1.92 -1.80
CA PRO A 53 27.14 -3.25 -2.03
C PRO A 53 27.49 -3.76 -3.43
N ARG A 54 27.51 -5.09 -3.59
CA ARG A 54 27.71 -5.72 -4.91
C ARG A 54 26.55 -5.41 -5.85
N PHE A 55 25.34 -5.44 -5.32
CA PHE A 55 24.15 -4.95 -5.99
C PHE A 55 23.09 -4.60 -4.96
N VAL A 56 22.11 -3.82 -5.39
CA VAL A 56 20.96 -3.39 -4.59
C VAL A 56 19.68 -3.89 -5.25
N GLU A 57 18.91 -4.70 -4.54
CA GLU A 57 17.56 -5.11 -4.94
C GLU A 57 16.55 -4.14 -4.33
N ARG A 58 15.76 -3.46 -5.17
CA ARG A 58 14.73 -2.50 -4.69
C ARG A 58 13.36 -3.16 -4.71
N LEU A 59 12.82 -3.46 -3.53
CA LEU A 59 11.51 -4.07 -3.32
C LEU A 59 10.51 -3.00 -2.91
N THR A 60 10.28 -2.04 -3.81
CA THR A 60 9.49 -0.82 -3.54
C THR A 60 8.05 -1.13 -3.10
N SER A 61 7.44 -2.19 -3.64
CA SER A 61 6.10 -2.67 -3.24
C SER A 61 6.04 -3.24 -1.82
N LEU A 62 7.19 -3.64 -1.26
CA LEU A 62 7.31 -4.14 0.11
C LEU A 62 7.88 -3.09 1.07
N GLY A 63 8.23 -1.90 0.58
CA GLY A 63 8.80 -0.82 1.39
C GLY A 63 10.25 -1.06 1.84
N TYR A 64 11.01 -1.88 1.10
CA TYR A 64 12.40 -2.20 1.44
C TYR A 64 13.35 -2.15 0.25
N GLU A 65 14.63 -1.94 0.53
CA GLU A 65 15.75 -2.24 -0.36
C GLU A 65 16.68 -3.24 0.31
N VAL A 66 17.25 -4.15 -0.46
CA VAL A 66 18.18 -5.17 0.03
C VAL A 66 19.53 -4.96 -0.63
N TRP A 67 20.53 -4.68 0.20
CA TRP A 67 21.91 -4.47 -0.21
C TRP A 67 22.69 -5.75 -0.02
N HIS A 68 23.21 -6.29 -1.12
CA HIS A 68 23.93 -7.55 -1.11
C HIS A 68 25.43 -7.33 -1.01
N PHE A 69 26.07 -8.05 -0.10
CA PHE A 69 27.51 -8.08 0.09
C PHE A 69 28.02 -9.51 -0.05
N ASP A 70 29.33 -9.67 -0.13
CA ASP A 70 29.93 -11.00 0.00
C ASP A 70 29.52 -11.63 1.32
N GLY A 71 28.88 -12.80 1.31
CA GLY A 71 28.52 -13.52 2.53
C GLY A 71 27.37 -12.93 3.35
N GLY A 72 26.55 -12.03 2.79
CA GLY A 72 25.41 -11.51 3.54
C GLY A 72 24.58 -10.46 2.79
N TRP A 73 23.51 -10.02 3.42
CA TRP A 73 22.68 -8.92 2.94
C TRP A 73 22.22 -8.03 4.08
N VAL A 74 21.93 -6.77 3.76
CA VAL A 74 21.37 -5.77 4.66
C VAL A 74 20.07 -5.27 4.06
N ARG A 75 18.97 -5.35 4.80
CA ARG A 75 17.68 -4.80 4.38
C ARG A 75 17.49 -3.43 4.99
N LEU A 76 17.20 -2.44 4.16
CA LEU A 76 16.92 -1.06 4.52
C LEU A 76 15.43 -0.77 4.28
N SER A 77 14.80 -0.04 5.19
CA SER A 77 13.45 0.50 5.02
C SER A 77 13.49 1.71 4.10
N THR A 78 12.63 1.76 3.09
CA THR A 78 12.54 2.91 2.17
C THR A 78 11.82 4.10 2.79
N ALA A 79 11.12 3.90 3.92
CA ALA A 79 10.38 4.96 4.59
C ALA A 79 11.27 5.88 5.42
N ASP A 80 12.32 5.34 6.05
CA ASP A 80 13.17 6.06 7.02
C ASP A 80 14.68 5.86 6.79
N ASP A 81 15.06 5.15 5.73
CA ASP A 81 16.45 4.89 5.32
C ASP A 81 17.30 4.21 6.42
N ARG A 82 16.66 3.26 7.13
CA ARG A 82 17.28 2.56 8.27
C ARG A 82 17.31 1.05 8.08
N VAL A 83 18.34 0.43 8.66
CA VAL A 83 18.50 -1.03 8.69
C VAL A 83 17.30 -1.68 9.38
N ALA A 84 16.53 -2.43 8.61
CA ALA A 84 15.34 -3.17 9.02
C ALA A 84 15.59 -4.68 9.20
N GLY A 85 16.75 -5.18 8.79
CA GLY A 85 17.17 -6.57 8.96
C GLY A 85 18.51 -6.87 8.29
N TRP A 86 19.04 -8.06 8.51
CA TRP A 86 20.26 -8.53 7.85
C TRP A 86 20.36 -10.05 7.83
N SER A 87 21.26 -10.56 7.01
CA SER A 87 21.82 -11.90 7.11
C SER A 87 23.34 -11.81 7.01
N ASN A 88 24.06 -12.37 7.98
CA ASN A 88 25.50 -12.29 8.10
C ASN A 88 26.11 -13.69 8.22
N ALA A 89 26.85 -14.11 7.20
CA ALA A 89 27.68 -15.32 7.22
C ALA A 89 29.14 -15.04 7.67
N GLY A 90 29.41 -13.87 8.26
CA GLY A 90 30.69 -13.53 8.91
C GLY A 90 31.44 -12.35 8.29
N THR A 91 30.89 -11.71 7.27
CA THR A 91 31.53 -10.64 6.47
C THR A 91 30.97 -9.26 6.75
N LEU A 92 29.77 -9.17 7.33
CA LEU A 92 29.14 -7.90 7.68
C LEU A 92 29.73 -7.36 8.99
N LYS A 93 30.05 -6.06 9.01
CA LYS A 93 30.49 -5.30 10.18
C LYS A 93 29.29 -4.92 11.06
N VAL A 94 28.47 -5.91 11.40
CA VAL A 94 27.27 -5.76 12.22
C VAL A 94 27.55 -6.15 13.67
N GLU A 95 27.07 -5.34 14.61
CA GLU A 95 27.12 -5.66 16.03
C GLU A 95 25.83 -5.20 16.71
N TRP A 96 25.07 -6.12 17.27
CA TRP A 96 23.94 -5.81 18.13
C TRP A 96 24.39 -5.90 19.59
N ARG A 97 24.46 -4.74 20.26
CA ARG A 97 24.73 -4.65 21.69
C ARG A 97 23.42 -4.59 22.47
N ALA A 98 23.38 -5.28 23.62
CA ALA A 98 22.24 -5.21 24.51
C ALA A 98 22.03 -3.77 25.02
N GLY A 99 20.77 -3.34 25.06
CA GLY A 99 20.37 -2.04 25.62
C GLY A 99 20.27 -2.07 27.15
N ALA A 100 19.51 -1.13 27.71
CA ALA A 100 19.37 -0.99 29.16
C ALA A 100 18.39 -1.99 29.80
N ASP A 101 17.55 -2.65 29.00
CA ASP A 101 16.49 -3.54 29.49
C ASP A 101 17.01 -4.97 29.69
N THR A 102 18.16 -5.11 30.36
CA THR A 102 18.79 -6.40 30.67
C THR A 102 18.58 -6.76 32.13
N THR A 103 18.45 -8.06 32.38
CA THR A 103 18.45 -8.64 33.72
C THR A 103 19.76 -9.38 34.01
N ALA A 104 19.98 -9.77 35.27
CA ALA A 104 21.11 -10.63 35.65
C ALA A 104 20.82 -12.13 35.41
N ALA A 105 19.72 -12.47 34.73
CA ALA A 105 19.33 -13.86 34.50
C ALA A 105 20.36 -14.56 33.60
N ARG A 106 20.70 -15.81 33.95
CA ARG A 106 21.62 -16.64 33.16
C ARG A 106 20.95 -17.32 31.97
N THR A 107 19.62 -17.31 31.92
CA THR A 107 18.83 -17.82 30.79
C THR A 107 17.65 -16.89 30.52
N PHE A 108 17.16 -16.88 29.29
CA PHE A 108 15.92 -16.19 28.92
C PHE A 108 14.74 -17.17 28.81
N THR A 109 13.51 -16.64 28.92
CA THR A 109 12.25 -17.38 28.82
C THR A 109 11.25 -16.60 27.96
N VAL A 110 10.05 -17.15 27.71
CA VAL A 110 8.96 -16.35 27.13
C VAL A 110 8.71 -15.14 28.02
N GLY A 111 8.55 -13.96 27.41
CA GLY A 111 8.40 -12.67 28.10
C GLY A 111 9.71 -11.96 28.48
N SER A 112 10.87 -12.65 28.42
CA SER A 112 12.19 -12.00 28.55
C SER A 112 12.39 -10.96 27.46
N THR A 113 13.25 -9.99 27.73
CA THR A 113 13.50 -8.87 26.82
C THR A 113 14.43 -9.30 25.69
N ARG A 114 14.34 -8.62 24.56
CA ARG A 114 15.31 -8.75 23.47
C ARG A 114 16.72 -8.46 23.94
N ASP A 115 16.89 -7.48 24.82
CA ASP A 115 18.19 -7.09 25.33
C ASP A 115 18.81 -8.22 26.18
N ASP A 116 18.01 -9.01 26.91
CA ASP A 116 18.48 -10.24 27.57
C ASP A 116 18.94 -11.29 26.57
N VAL A 117 18.23 -11.48 25.47
CA VAL A 117 18.64 -12.42 24.39
C VAL A 117 19.96 -11.96 23.78
N VAL A 118 20.10 -10.69 23.41
CA VAL A 118 21.33 -10.15 22.81
C VAL A 118 22.50 -10.18 23.80
N ARG A 119 22.25 -9.98 25.10
CA ARG A 119 23.29 -10.09 26.14
C ARG A 119 23.79 -11.54 26.30
N LEU A 120 22.89 -12.51 26.22
CA LEU A 120 23.20 -13.93 26.42
C LEU A 120 23.78 -14.59 25.16
N GLU A 121 23.21 -14.30 23.99
CA GLU A 121 23.54 -14.96 22.71
C GLU A 121 24.46 -14.12 21.80
N GLY A 122 24.58 -12.82 22.07
CA GLY A 122 25.36 -11.91 21.24
C GLY A 122 24.60 -11.44 19.99
N THR A 123 25.34 -11.13 18.93
CA THR A 123 24.77 -10.61 17.67
C THR A 123 24.19 -11.75 16.83
N PRO A 124 22.90 -11.70 16.46
CA PRO A 124 22.28 -12.74 15.63
C PRO A 124 22.89 -12.76 14.22
N ASN A 125 22.99 -13.95 13.64
CA ASN A 125 23.38 -14.14 12.25
C ASN A 125 22.35 -13.54 11.30
N VAL A 126 21.06 -13.72 11.61
CA VAL A 126 19.96 -13.24 10.77
C VAL A 126 18.96 -12.49 11.63
N VAL A 127 18.51 -11.35 11.12
CA VAL A 127 17.41 -10.57 11.65
C VAL A 127 16.40 -10.32 10.55
N LEU A 128 15.20 -10.89 10.73
CA LEU A 128 14.07 -10.70 9.83
C LEU A 128 12.93 -10.05 10.60
N ARG A 129 12.42 -8.94 10.07
CA ARG A 129 11.17 -8.33 10.51
C ARG A 129 10.03 -8.86 9.66
N HIS A 130 8.98 -9.35 10.32
CA HIS A 130 7.73 -9.84 9.73
C HIS A 130 6.58 -8.88 10.07
N PRO A 131 6.29 -7.88 9.22
CA PRO A 131 5.30 -6.84 9.51
C PRO A 131 3.90 -7.40 9.77
N GLU A 132 3.52 -8.46 9.07
CA GLU A 132 2.19 -9.08 9.17
C GLU A 132 1.89 -9.66 10.56
N SER A 133 2.90 -10.23 11.24
CA SER A 133 2.76 -10.75 12.60
C SER A 133 3.21 -9.76 13.67
N GLY A 134 3.82 -8.64 13.30
CA GLY A 134 4.43 -7.69 14.25
C GLY A 134 5.57 -8.31 15.06
N GLU A 135 6.33 -9.23 14.44
CA GLU A 135 7.39 -9.98 15.10
C GLU A 135 8.74 -9.89 14.38
N LEU A 136 9.79 -9.98 15.18
CA LEU A 136 11.19 -9.93 14.80
C LEU A 136 11.78 -11.32 15.06
N LEU A 137 12.28 -11.97 14.00
CA LEU A 137 12.93 -13.27 14.05
C LEU A 137 14.44 -13.07 14.10
N LEU A 138 15.07 -13.53 15.17
CA LEU A 138 16.51 -13.57 15.36
C LEU A 138 16.99 -15.00 15.16
N ARG A 139 18.03 -15.23 14.35
CA ARG A 139 18.65 -16.56 14.20
C ARG A 139 20.08 -16.56 14.71
N PHE A 140 20.42 -17.61 15.44
CA PHE A 140 21.74 -17.91 15.98
C PHE A 140 22.14 -19.31 15.49
N GLY A 141 22.83 -19.37 14.35
CA GLY A 141 23.06 -20.63 13.65
C GLY A 141 21.75 -21.34 13.25
N GLN A 142 21.53 -22.54 13.81
CA GLN A 142 20.30 -23.32 13.59
C GLN A 142 19.17 -22.96 14.54
N ALA A 143 19.45 -22.23 15.61
CA ALA A 143 18.45 -21.81 16.57
C ALA A 143 17.79 -20.48 16.16
N SER A 144 16.56 -20.27 16.59
CA SER A 144 15.83 -19.04 16.32
C SER A 144 15.00 -18.58 17.51
N VAL A 145 14.84 -17.26 17.65
CA VAL A 145 14.04 -16.62 18.69
C VAL A 145 13.09 -15.63 18.03
N ARG A 146 11.80 -15.73 18.34
CA ARG A 146 10.76 -14.81 17.89
C ARG A 146 10.49 -13.78 18.99
N ILE A 147 10.51 -12.51 18.63
CA ILE A 147 10.37 -11.37 19.54
C ILE A 147 9.25 -10.45 19.05
N GLY A 148 8.36 -10.02 19.93
CA GLY A 148 7.35 -9.01 19.59
C GLY A 148 7.99 -7.66 19.29
N GLU A 149 7.63 -7.02 18.18
CA GLU A 149 8.22 -5.72 17.82
C GLU A 149 7.72 -4.58 18.70
N SER A 150 6.46 -4.65 19.15
CA SER A 150 5.83 -3.60 19.95
C SER A 150 6.35 -3.52 21.38
N ASP A 151 6.71 -4.66 21.98
CA ASP A 151 7.13 -4.76 23.38
C ASP A 151 8.57 -5.26 23.56
N GLY A 152 9.22 -5.72 22.48
CA GLY A 152 10.57 -6.27 22.53
C GLY A 152 10.69 -7.55 23.33
N ARG A 153 9.61 -8.34 23.52
CA ARG A 153 9.63 -9.54 24.37
C ARG A 153 9.64 -10.84 23.58
N VAL A 154 10.37 -11.83 24.09
CA VAL A 154 10.43 -13.20 23.56
C VAL A 154 9.03 -13.81 23.54
N ARG A 155 8.60 -14.28 22.38
CA ARG A 155 7.34 -14.99 22.14
C ARG A 155 7.56 -16.50 22.16
N ALA A 156 8.56 -16.96 21.44
CA ALA A 156 8.91 -18.36 21.28
C ALA A 156 10.37 -18.49 20.81
N TRP A 157 10.92 -19.69 20.89
CA TRP A 157 12.19 -20.04 20.27
C TRP A 157 12.15 -21.48 19.75
N ASP A 158 13.03 -21.77 18.81
CA ASP A 158 13.35 -23.10 18.32
C ASP A 158 14.85 -23.31 18.49
N ASP A 159 15.24 -24.36 19.21
CA ASP A 159 16.64 -24.62 19.58
C ASP A 159 16.98 -26.10 19.46
N PRO A 160 17.08 -26.62 18.21
CA PRO A 160 17.31 -28.05 17.98
C PRO A 160 18.68 -28.51 18.50
N ALA A 161 19.64 -27.60 18.60
CA ALA A 161 21.00 -27.89 19.03
C ALA A 161 21.24 -27.62 20.53
N HIS A 162 20.22 -27.17 21.28
CA HIS A 162 20.34 -26.74 22.68
C HIS A 162 21.48 -25.71 22.89
N ALA A 163 21.65 -24.82 21.91
CA ALA A 163 22.73 -23.84 21.86
C ALA A 163 22.33 -22.51 22.50
N LEU A 164 21.02 -22.24 22.68
CA LEU A 164 20.55 -21.02 23.32
C LEU A 164 20.62 -21.17 24.84
N HIS A 165 20.90 -20.07 25.53
CA HIS A 165 20.68 -19.92 26.97
C HIS A 165 19.18 -19.68 27.23
N ALA A 166 18.32 -20.52 26.66
CA ALA A 166 16.88 -20.49 26.84
C ALA A 166 16.45 -21.54 27.86
N ARG A 167 15.45 -21.23 28.69
CA ARG A 167 14.82 -22.20 29.59
C ARG A 167 13.31 -22.19 29.40
N ALA A 168 12.74 -23.34 29.10
CA ALA A 168 11.28 -23.50 29.17
C ALA A 168 10.83 -23.24 30.62
N GLN A 169 9.95 -22.25 30.82
CA GLN A 169 9.30 -22.10 32.12
C GLN A 169 8.43 -23.33 32.35
N SER A 170 8.60 -24.02 33.47
CA SER A 170 7.60 -24.98 33.90
C SER A 170 6.31 -24.21 34.18
N VAL A 171 5.19 -24.69 33.65
CA VAL A 171 3.86 -24.07 33.76
C VAL A 171 3.46 -23.79 35.23
N ALA A 172 4.12 -24.45 36.19
CA ALA A 172 3.91 -24.28 37.62
C ALA A 172 4.52 -23.02 38.26
N GLN A 173 5.45 -22.31 37.61
CA GLN A 173 6.07 -21.09 38.17
C GLN A 173 5.52 -19.77 37.60
N ALA A 174 4.58 -19.83 36.66
CA ALA A 174 3.94 -18.66 36.05
C ALA A 174 2.56 -18.34 36.67
N ARG A 175 2.52 -18.10 37.99
CA ARG A 175 1.57 -17.26 38.74
C ARG A 175 1.58 -17.68 40.21
N ALA A 176 2.46 -17.07 41.00
CA ALA A 176 1.95 -16.63 42.31
C ALA A 176 0.85 -15.60 42.01
N PRO A 177 -0.34 -15.65 42.64
CA PRO A 177 -1.33 -14.60 42.45
C PRO A 177 -0.68 -13.27 42.84
N ARG A 178 -0.56 -12.36 41.87
CA ARG A 178 -0.15 -10.99 42.16
C ARG A 178 -1.21 -10.45 43.12
N ARG A 179 -0.80 -10.00 44.30
CA ARG A 179 -1.70 -9.29 45.22
C ARG A 179 -1.59 -7.80 44.87
N PRO A 180 -2.68 -7.15 44.45
CA PRO A 180 -2.70 -5.70 44.24
C PRO A 180 -2.27 -5.02 45.53
N VAL A 181 -1.27 -4.13 45.46
CA VAL A 181 -0.79 -3.37 46.62
C VAL A 181 -1.72 -2.18 46.92
N ALA A 182 -2.45 -1.70 45.91
CA ALA A 182 -3.48 -0.67 45.99
C ALA A 182 -4.47 -0.82 44.81
N PRO A 183 -5.72 -0.35 44.92
CA PRO A 183 -6.71 -0.45 43.85
C PRO A 183 -6.43 0.52 42.70
N ALA A 184 -6.62 0.08 41.45
CA ALA A 184 -6.70 0.98 40.31
C ALA A 184 -8.09 1.64 40.24
N SER A 185 -8.18 2.78 39.56
CA SER A 185 -9.46 3.42 39.26
C SER A 185 -9.36 3.98 37.85
N LEU A 186 -10.12 3.43 36.92
CA LEU A 186 -10.02 3.79 35.51
C LEU A 186 -11.08 4.82 35.14
N SER A 187 -10.68 5.83 34.37
CA SER A 187 -11.57 6.71 33.63
C SER A 187 -11.20 6.69 32.16
N ALA A 188 -12.16 6.92 31.26
CA ALA A 188 -11.89 6.87 29.83
C ALA A 188 -12.64 7.97 29.07
N THR A 189 -11.97 8.53 28.06
CA THR A 189 -12.60 9.30 27.00
C THR A 189 -12.65 8.44 25.76
N VAL A 190 -13.82 8.36 25.12
CA VAL A 190 -14.03 7.46 23.97
C VAL A 190 -14.35 8.27 22.72
N SER A 191 -13.78 7.85 21.60
CA SER A 191 -14.10 8.33 20.26
C SER A 191 -14.46 7.17 19.34
N PHE A 192 -15.26 7.46 18.32
CA PHE A 192 -15.69 6.54 17.28
C PHE A 192 -15.30 7.14 15.91
N ALA A 193 -14.78 6.30 15.02
CA ALA A 193 -14.48 6.67 13.64
C ALA A 193 -14.88 5.49 12.73
N ASP A 194 -15.79 5.71 11.79
CA ASP A 194 -16.14 4.75 10.74
C ASP A 194 -15.16 4.86 9.54
N ASP A 195 -15.04 3.79 8.75
CA ASP A 195 -14.18 3.77 7.57
C ASP A 195 -14.70 4.68 6.44
N GLY A 196 -15.99 5.01 6.42
CA GLY A 196 -16.63 5.94 5.49
C GLY A 196 -16.43 7.43 5.79
N ASP A 197 -15.93 7.76 6.99
CA ASP A 197 -15.78 9.11 7.55
C ASP A 197 -17.07 9.96 7.48
N ASP A 198 -18.24 9.31 7.62
CA ASP A 198 -19.55 9.98 7.58
C ASP A 198 -20.26 10.07 8.95
N GLY A 199 -19.65 9.48 9.99
CA GLY A 199 -20.15 9.48 11.36
C GLY A 199 -21.33 8.51 11.58
N VAL A 200 -21.58 7.60 10.64
CA VAL A 200 -22.65 6.60 10.67
C VAL A 200 -22.04 5.22 10.51
N LEU A 201 -22.39 4.28 11.38
CA LEU A 201 -22.02 2.88 11.19
C LEU A 201 -22.97 2.24 10.17
N ASP A 202 -22.53 2.09 8.93
CA ASP A 202 -23.22 1.29 7.93
C ASP A 202 -23.17 -0.21 8.28
N ALA A 203 -24.20 -0.94 7.86
CA ALA A 203 -24.18 -2.40 7.93
C ALA A 203 -22.97 -2.96 7.15
N GLU A 204 -22.28 -3.94 7.74
CA GLU A 204 -21.08 -4.59 7.17
C GLU A 204 -19.85 -3.66 7.03
N GLU A 205 -19.94 -2.43 7.54
CA GLU A 205 -18.83 -1.49 7.58
C GLU A 205 -17.97 -1.69 8.82
N ARG A 206 -16.67 -1.39 8.70
CA ARG A 206 -15.72 -1.35 9.81
C ARG A 206 -15.71 0.03 10.46
N ALA A 207 -15.53 0.04 11.76
CA ALA A 207 -15.29 1.25 12.53
C ALA A 207 -14.28 0.99 13.66
N THR A 208 -13.56 2.03 14.04
CA THR A 208 -12.61 2.02 15.15
C THR A 208 -13.18 2.76 16.35
N VAL A 209 -13.27 2.07 17.47
CA VAL A 209 -13.58 2.64 18.78
C VAL A 209 -12.27 2.83 19.54
N THR A 210 -11.95 4.07 19.89
CA THR A 210 -10.73 4.39 20.63
C THR A 210 -11.09 4.86 22.04
N ALA A 211 -10.47 4.26 23.06
CA ALA A 211 -10.57 4.68 24.45
C ALA A 211 -9.21 5.19 24.94
N VAL A 212 -9.15 6.46 25.32
CA VAL A 212 -8.03 7.03 26.06
C VAL A 212 -8.32 6.82 27.55
N VAL A 213 -7.66 5.82 28.13
CA VAL A 213 -7.88 5.35 29.50
C VAL A 213 -6.85 5.98 30.42
N ARG A 214 -7.29 6.62 31.50
CA ARG A 214 -6.45 7.13 32.60
C ARG A 214 -6.66 6.28 33.84
N ASN A 215 -5.58 5.96 34.55
CA ASN A 215 -5.67 5.39 35.89
C ASN A 215 -5.57 6.51 36.93
N ASP A 216 -6.69 6.83 37.56
CA ASP A 216 -6.85 7.85 38.61
C ASP A 216 -6.59 7.29 40.01
N GLY A 217 -6.52 5.96 40.12
CA GLY A 217 -6.30 5.26 41.38
C GLY A 217 -4.83 5.22 41.80
N PRO A 218 -4.55 4.90 43.08
CA PRO A 218 -3.20 4.72 43.60
C PRO A 218 -2.53 3.40 43.15
N GLY A 219 -3.31 2.42 42.69
CA GLY A 219 -2.83 1.13 42.17
C GLY A 219 -2.37 1.16 40.72
N THR A 220 -1.83 0.06 40.22
CA THR A 220 -1.55 -0.15 38.79
C THR A 220 -2.60 -1.08 38.23
N ALA A 221 -3.27 -0.70 37.13
CA ALA A 221 -4.15 -1.61 36.40
C ALA A 221 -3.28 -2.51 35.52
N TYR A 222 -3.50 -3.83 35.55
CA TYR A 222 -2.71 -4.78 34.76
C TYR A 222 -3.57 -5.41 33.68
N GLY A 223 -2.99 -5.59 32.49
CA GLY A 223 -3.67 -6.32 31.43
C GLY A 223 -4.95 -5.66 30.92
N ALA A 224 -5.06 -4.34 31.03
CA ALA A 224 -6.23 -3.56 30.65
C ALA A 224 -6.57 -3.75 29.17
N SER A 225 -7.71 -4.38 28.89
CA SER A 225 -8.19 -4.73 27.54
C SER A 225 -9.53 -4.03 27.27
N ILE A 226 -9.63 -3.35 26.13
CA ILE A 226 -10.89 -2.70 25.73
C ILE A 226 -11.94 -3.76 25.37
N VAL A 227 -13.18 -3.52 25.77
CA VAL A 227 -14.34 -4.35 25.44
C VAL A 227 -15.42 -3.44 24.89
N VAL A 228 -15.93 -3.75 23.70
CA VAL A 228 -17.01 -3.00 23.07
C VAL A 228 -18.21 -3.92 22.90
N THR A 229 -19.36 -3.51 23.40
CA THR A 229 -20.61 -4.25 23.29
C THR A 229 -21.73 -3.34 22.82
N ALA A 230 -22.71 -3.91 22.13
CA ALA A 230 -23.92 -3.22 21.71
C ALA A 230 -25.13 -4.15 21.83
N GLY A 231 -26.32 -3.58 22.04
CA GLY A 231 -27.54 -4.36 22.14
C GLY A 231 -27.87 -5.11 20.85
N GLY A 232 -28.50 -6.30 20.98
CA GLY A 232 -29.13 -6.98 19.85
C GLY A 232 -28.20 -7.53 18.76
N ALA A 233 -26.95 -7.89 19.10
CA ALA A 233 -25.95 -8.38 18.14
C ALA A 233 -25.73 -7.43 16.94
N ALA A 234 -25.84 -6.13 17.21
CA ALA A 234 -25.74 -5.07 16.20
C ALA A 234 -24.31 -4.92 15.62
N LEU A 235 -23.29 -5.45 16.30
CA LEU A 235 -21.90 -5.43 15.82
C LEU A 235 -21.14 -6.69 16.22
N SER A 236 -20.00 -6.87 15.57
CA SER A 236 -18.97 -7.86 15.91
C SER A 236 -17.65 -7.15 16.17
N VAL A 237 -16.85 -7.64 17.12
CA VAL A 237 -15.50 -7.12 17.38
C VAL A 237 -14.49 -7.96 16.61
N VAL A 238 -13.76 -7.34 15.69
CA VAL A 238 -12.75 -7.99 14.85
C VAL A 238 -11.41 -8.04 15.54
N SER A 239 -11.04 -6.97 16.25
CA SER A 239 -9.80 -6.92 17.03
C SER A 239 -9.94 -5.93 18.18
N ALA A 240 -9.15 -6.13 19.23
CA ALA A 240 -9.09 -5.25 20.40
C ALA A 240 -7.67 -5.22 20.94
N THR A 241 -7.19 -4.03 21.31
CA THR A 241 -5.86 -3.86 21.90
C THR A 241 -5.88 -4.01 23.42
N ARG A 242 -4.73 -4.36 24.00
CA ARG A 242 -4.50 -4.49 25.44
C ARG A 242 -3.27 -3.70 25.86
N ALA A 243 -3.31 -3.07 27.01
CA ALA A 243 -2.14 -2.50 27.69
C ALA A 243 -1.68 -3.44 28.80
N ASP A 244 -0.39 -3.77 28.82
CA ASP A 244 0.19 -4.63 29.87
C ASP A 244 0.02 -4.04 31.27
N SER A 245 0.19 -2.73 31.40
CA SER A 245 -0.09 -2.02 32.65
C SER A 245 -0.36 -0.53 32.44
N ILE A 246 -1.21 0.04 33.29
CA ILE A 246 -1.47 1.48 33.39
C ILE A 246 -1.17 1.90 34.83
N ARG A 247 0.00 2.52 35.03
CA ARG A 247 0.42 2.99 36.37
C ARG A 247 -0.47 4.15 36.85
N ALA A 248 -0.50 4.37 38.16
CA ALA A 248 -1.20 5.49 38.78
C ALA A 248 -0.85 6.84 38.11
N GLY A 249 -1.88 7.61 37.78
CA GLY A 249 -1.80 8.91 37.10
C GLY A 249 -1.43 8.86 35.62
N ARG A 250 -1.17 7.68 35.03
CA ARG A 250 -0.79 7.53 33.62
C ARG A 250 -1.99 7.21 32.73
N THR A 251 -1.82 7.46 31.44
CA THR A 251 -2.79 7.15 30.39
C THR A 251 -2.28 6.06 29.45
N ALA A 252 -3.22 5.33 28.85
CA ALA A 252 -2.99 4.41 27.75
C ALA A 252 -4.10 4.59 26.71
N THR A 253 -3.78 4.39 25.44
CA THR A 253 -4.78 4.41 24.35
C THR A 253 -5.05 2.99 23.92
N LEU A 254 -6.30 2.57 24.00
CA LEU A 254 -6.78 1.27 23.57
C LEU A 254 -7.75 1.46 22.40
N SER A 255 -7.74 0.57 21.43
CA SER A 255 -8.61 0.59 20.26
C SER A 255 -9.26 -0.77 20.04
N ALA A 256 -10.49 -0.76 19.53
CA ALA A 256 -11.19 -1.94 19.04
C ALA A 256 -11.73 -1.67 17.64
N VAL A 257 -11.51 -2.61 16.72
CA VAL A 257 -12.14 -2.58 15.40
C VAL A 257 -13.43 -3.38 15.48
N VAL A 258 -14.54 -2.74 15.17
CA VAL A 258 -15.88 -3.33 15.13
C VAL A 258 -16.42 -3.36 13.71
N VAL A 259 -17.32 -4.29 13.42
CA VAL A 259 -18.05 -4.37 12.14
C VAL A 259 -19.54 -4.39 12.40
N GLY A 260 -20.27 -3.52 11.70
CA GLY A 260 -21.74 -3.45 11.74
C GLY A 260 -22.38 -4.75 11.25
N SER A 261 -23.45 -5.19 11.91
CA SER A 261 -24.16 -6.41 11.55
C SER A 261 -24.80 -6.30 10.14
N PRO A 262 -24.82 -7.36 9.31
CA PRO A 262 -25.52 -7.37 8.02
C PRO A 262 -27.02 -7.07 8.09
N VAL A 263 -27.61 -7.21 9.28
CA VAL A 263 -29.04 -6.97 9.56
C VAL A 263 -29.26 -5.73 10.42
N LEU A 264 -28.28 -4.83 10.46
CA LEU A 264 -28.40 -3.53 11.13
C LEU A 264 -29.60 -2.74 10.59
N ARG A 265 -30.23 -1.97 11.46
CA ARG A 265 -31.38 -1.11 11.12
C ARG A 265 -30.95 0.35 11.17
N ASP A 266 -31.66 1.19 10.44
CA ASP A 266 -31.52 2.64 10.57
C ASP A 266 -31.91 3.07 11.98
N GLY A 267 -31.11 3.94 12.60
CA GLY A 267 -31.43 4.48 13.92
C GLY A 267 -30.21 4.93 14.71
N GLU A 268 -30.33 4.89 16.03
CA GLU A 268 -29.23 5.14 16.97
C GLU A 268 -28.88 3.85 17.71
N LEU A 269 -27.59 3.57 17.83
CA LEU A 269 -27.03 2.44 18.56
C LEU A 269 -26.16 2.97 19.69
N THR A 270 -26.47 2.56 20.92
CA THR A 270 -25.60 2.83 22.07
C THR A 270 -24.55 1.72 22.17
N LEU A 271 -23.29 2.12 22.05
CA LEU A 271 -22.12 1.30 22.33
C LEU A 271 -21.75 1.45 23.81
N GLU A 272 -21.58 0.32 24.49
CA GLU A 272 -20.96 0.25 25.81
C GLU A 272 -19.50 -0.11 25.65
N VAL A 273 -18.62 0.80 26.07
CA VAL A 273 -17.17 0.70 25.94
C VAL A 273 -16.58 0.56 27.33
N GLY A 274 -16.22 -0.67 27.66
CA GLY A 274 -15.58 -1.05 28.91
C GLY A 274 -14.08 -1.27 28.75
N VAL A 275 -13.39 -1.39 29.88
CA VAL A 275 -12.00 -1.85 29.95
C VAL A 275 -11.95 -2.90 31.06
N ARG A 276 -11.53 -4.11 30.73
CA ARG A 276 -11.31 -5.18 31.70
C ARG A 276 -9.85 -5.26 32.08
N GLU A 277 -9.56 -5.36 33.37
CA GLU A 277 -8.21 -5.54 33.87
C GLU A 277 -8.09 -6.81 34.73
N ASP A 278 -6.87 -7.33 34.88
CA ASP A 278 -6.61 -8.67 35.41
C ASP A 278 -7.01 -8.86 36.88
N ASP A 279 -7.00 -7.78 37.67
CA ASP A 279 -7.31 -7.78 39.10
C ASP A 279 -8.78 -7.36 39.41
N GLY A 280 -9.61 -7.09 38.38
CA GLY A 280 -11.05 -6.80 38.48
C GLY A 280 -11.44 -5.33 38.78
N PHE A 281 -10.49 -4.40 38.83
CA PHE A 281 -10.68 -2.95 38.87
C PHE A 281 -10.98 -2.38 37.47
N ASP A 282 -12.01 -2.93 36.84
CA ASP A 282 -12.48 -2.57 35.50
C ASP A 282 -12.91 -1.09 35.41
N LEU A 283 -13.08 -0.60 34.17
CA LEU A 283 -13.74 0.69 33.94
C LEU A 283 -15.22 0.57 34.34
N ASP A 284 -15.59 1.25 35.43
CA ASP A 284 -16.94 1.25 35.98
C ASP A 284 -17.40 2.69 36.34
N PRO A 285 -18.51 3.19 35.75
CA PRO A 285 -19.33 2.55 34.72
C PRO A 285 -18.63 2.50 33.35
N PRO A 286 -19.03 1.58 32.45
CA PRO A 286 -18.56 1.60 31.08
C PRO A 286 -18.97 2.92 30.40
N ALA A 287 -18.09 3.43 29.55
CA ALA A 287 -18.38 4.60 28.75
C ALA A 287 -19.50 4.27 27.74
N ARG A 288 -20.40 5.23 27.48
CA ARG A 288 -21.48 5.09 26.51
C ARG A 288 -21.24 6.03 25.34
N VAL A 289 -21.27 5.49 24.12
CA VAL A 289 -21.19 6.28 22.88
C VAL A 289 -22.44 5.98 22.07
N VAL A 290 -23.16 7.02 21.66
CA VAL A 290 -24.29 6.88 20.75
C VAL A 290 -23.79 7.13 19.34
N VAL A 291 -23.95 6.14 18.47
CA VAL A 291 -23.63 6.23 17.05
C VAL A 291 -24.91 6.10 16.23
N ARG A 292 -24.97 6.77 15.09
CA ARG A 292 -26.03 6.54 14.13
C ARG A 292 -25.72 5.28 13.34
N THR A 293 -26.74 4.52 12.99
CA THR A 293 -26.62 3.31 12.19
C THR A 293 -27.42 3.43 10.92
N ARG A 294 -26.94 2.78 9.86
CA ARG A 294 -27.64 2.70 8.57
C ARG A 294 -27.69 1.26 8.09
N ALA A 295 -28.87 0.84 7.68
CA ALA A 295 -29.14 -0.51 7.20
C ALA A 295 -28.44 -0.78 5.87
N THR A 296 -28.21 -2.06 5.57
CA THR A 296 -27.62 -2.49 4.30
C THR A 296 -28.44 -1.95 3.12
N ARG A 297 -27.83 -1.10 2.30
CA ARG A 297 -28.41 -0.66 1.03
C ARG A 297 -28.05 -1.68 -0.06
N ALA A 298 -29.04 -2.16 -0.79
CA ALA A 298 -28.85 -3.16 -1.83
C ALA A 298 -28.48 -2.50 -3.18
N PRO A 299 -27.50 -3.03 -3.93
CA PRO A 299 -27.33 -2.70 -5.34
C PRO A 299 -28.50 -3.29 -6.16
N ARG A 300 -28.76 -2.72 -7.33
CA ARG A 300 -29.76 -3.23 -8.27
C ARG A 300 -29.23 -3.12 -9.69
N PHE A 301 -28.81 -4.24 -10.26
CA PHE A 301 -28.32 -4.29 -11.62
C PHE A 301 -29.46 -4.20 -12.63
N VAL A 302 -29.28 -3.37 -13.66
CA VAL A 302 -30.18 -3.28 -14.81
C VAL A 302 -29.36 -3.19 -16.09
N LEU A 303 -29.98 -3.59 -17.20
CA LEU A 303 -29.44 -3.30 -18.52
C LEU A 303 -29.82 -1.85 -18.87
N ASP A 304 -28.83 -0.98 -18.95
CA ASP A 304 -28.99 0.44 -19.26
C ASP A 304 -28.93 0.73 -20.75
N GLY A 305 -28.30 -0.18 -21.51
CA GLY A 305 -28.21 -0.07 -22.95
C GLY A 305 -27.59 -1.31 -23.59
N ILE A 306 -27.82 -1.46 -24.89
CA ILE A 306 -27.24 -2.52 -25.71
C ILE A 306 -26.81 -1.98 -27.07
N GLY A 307 -25.65 -2.39 -27.54
CA GLY A 307 -25.11 -2.07 -28.85
C GLY A 307 -24.63 -3.34 -29.55
N ILE A 308 -24.72 -3.35 -30.87
CA ILE A 308 -24.19 -4.42 -31.70
C ILE A 308 -23.34 -3.82 -32.82
N ALA A 309 -22.27 -4.52 -33.18
CA ALA A 309 -21.54 -4.30 -34.42
C ALA A 309 -21.56 -5.61 -35.21
N ASP A 310 -22.30 -5.60 -36.32
CA ASP A 310 -22.46 -6.73 -37.23
C ASP A 310 -21.50 -6.62 -38.42
N GLN A 311 -21.17 -7.73 -39.06
CA GLN A 311 -20.23 -7.77 -40.18
C GLN A 311 -20.79 -7.08 -41.44
N SER A 312 -22.12 -7.13 -41.61
CA SER A 312 -22.80 -6.54 -42.76
C SER A 312 -22.99 -5.01 -42.64
N GLY A 313 -22.81 -4.45 -41.44
CA GLY A 313 -23.01 -3.05 -41.10
C GLY A 313 -24.47 -2.59 -41.15
N ASN A 314 -25.44 -3.52 -41.06
CA ASN A 314 -26.87 -3.23 -41.25
C ASN A 314 -27.65 -3.04 -39.94
N GLY A 315 -26.98 -3.20 -38.77
CA GLY A 315 -27.57 -3.04 -37.45
C GLY A 315 -28.55 -4.15 -37.07
N ARG A 316 -28.43 -5.33 -37.69
CA ARG A 316 -29.22 -6.53 -37.41
C ARG A 316 -28.28 -7.69 -37.11
N ILE A 317 -28.83 -8.71 -36.46
CA ILE A 317 -28.12 -9.98 -36.26
C ILE A 317 -28.70 -10.97 -37.25
N GLU A 318 -27.92 -11.33 -38.27
CA GLU A 318 -28.36 -12.31 -39.27
C GLU A 318 -27.98 -13.74 -38.85
N PRO A 319 -28.72 -14.77 -39.30
CA PRO A 319 -28.35 -16.15 -39.05
C PRO A 319 -26.94 -16.48 -39.58
N ARG A 320 -26.11 -17.13 -38.76
CA ARG A 320 -24.73 -17.54 -39.08
C ARG A 320 -23.74 -16.36 -39.25
N GLU A 321 -24.14 -15.17 -38.84
CA GLU A 321 -23.26 -14.00 -38.75
C GLU A 321 -22.61 -13.92 -37.38
N ILE A 322 -21.34 -13.48 -37.35
CA ILE A 322 -20.65 -13.14 -36.11
C ILE A 322 -20.97 -11.68 -35.76
N VAL A 323 -21.43 -11.45 -34.54
CA VAL A 323 -21.78 -10.12 -34.04
C VAL A 323 -21.01 -9.81 -32.75
N ASP A 324 -20.47 -8.60 -32.67
CA ASP A 324 -19.92 -8.03 -31.46
C ASP A 324 -21.03 -7.34 -30.67
N VAL A 325 -21.25 -7.75 -29.43
CA VAL A 325 -22.29 -7.19 -28.56
C VAL A 325 -21.64 -6.43 -27.42
N THR A 326 -22.12 -5.21 -27.19
CA THR A 326 -21.80 -4.40 -26.00
C THR A 326 -23.06 -4.21 -25.17
N ALA A 327 -23.09 -4.79 -23.97
CA ALA A 327 -24.19 -4.64 -23.02
C ALA A 327 -23.76 -3.74 -21.85
N ARG A 328 -24.46 -2.62 -21.64
CA ARG A 328 -24.19 -1.69 -20.56
C ARG A 328 -24.98 -2.07 -19.32
N VAL A 329 -24.28 -2.51 -18.28
CA VAL A 329 -24.84 -2.85 -16.98
C VAL A 329 -24.74 -1.64 -16.06
N ALA A 330 -25.83 -1.28 -15.40
CA ALA A 330 -25.87 -0.17 -14.44
C ALA A 330 -26.31 -0.64 -13.07
N ASN A 331 -25.71 -0.07 -12.01
CA ASN A 331 -26.26 -0.18 -10.66
C ASN A 331 -27.27 0.94 -10.43
N ARG A 332 -28.57 0.63 -10.49
CA ARG A 332 -29.66 1.56 -10.14
C ARG A 332 -30.19 1.34 -8.72
N GLY A 333 -29.43 0.65 -7.89
CA GLY A 333 -29.74 0.44 -6.47
C GLY A 333 -29.20 1.58 -5.61
N ALA A 334 -29.53 1.55 -4.32
CA ALA A 334 -29.09 2.58 -3.37
C ALA A 334 -27.75 2.24 -2.70
N GLY A 335 -27.26 1.00 -2.86
CA GLY A 335 -26.00 0.53 -2.28
C GLY A 335 -24.96 0.18 -3.33
N ASP A 336 -23.69 0.21 -2.92
CA ASP A 336 -22.56 -0.20 -3.74
C ASP A 336 -22.61 -1.69 -4.03
N ALA A 337 -22.19 -2.07 -5.23
CA ALA A 337 -21.84 -3.45 -5.55
C ALA A 337 -20.32 -3.62 -5.48
N ARG A 338 -19.86 -4.71 -4.89
CA ARG A 338 -18.44 -5.01 -4.62
C ARG A 338 -18.03 -6.27 -5.38
N ASP A 339 -16.87 -6.21 -6.03
CA ASP A 339 -16.28 -7.34 -6.79
C ASP A 339 -17.31 -8.03 -7.71
N VAL A 340 -17.81 -7.25 -8.66
CA VAL A 340 -18.86 -7.68 -9.59
C VAL A 340 -18.23 -8.47 -10.72
N HIS A 341 -18.66 -9.73 -10.86
CA HIS A 341 -18.28 -10.61 -11.96
C HIS A 341 -19.49 -10.93 -12.83
N VAL A 342 -19.32 -10.87 -14.14
CA VAL A 342 -20.40 -11.12 -15.10
C VAL A 342 -20.04 -12.30 -15.99
N THR A 343 -20.85 -13.34 -15.96
CA THR A 343 -20.78 -14.47 -16.88
C THR A 343 -21.77 -14.28 -18.02
N VAL A 344 -21.31 -14.38 -19.26
CA VAL A 344 -22.17 -14.36 -20.45
C VAL A 344 -22.67 -15.78 -20.71
N VAL A 345 -23.99 -15.98 -20.65
CA VAL A 345 -24.62 -17.29 -20.84
C VAL A 345 -25.41 -17.28 -22.16
N PRO A 346 -24.94 -18.02 -23.20
CA PRO A 346 -25.69 -18.18 -24.42
C PRO A 346 -26.86 -19.14 -24.20
N GLY A 347 -28.01 -18.85 -24.79
CA GLY A 347 -29.14 -19.77 -24.87
C GLY A 347 -29.09 -20.65 -26.11
N ASP A 348 -30.15 -21.43 -26.32
CA ASP A 348 -30.23 -22.40 -27.41
C ASP A 348 -29.99 -21.76 -28.78
N GLY A 349 -29.06 -22.35 -29.54
CA GLY A 349 -28.74 -21.91 -30.89
C GLY A 349 -27.78 -20.72 -30.98
N VAL A 350 -27.31 -20.16 -29.86
CA VAL A 350 -26.26 -19.13 -29.82
C VAL A 350 -24.94 -19.74 -29.36
N VAL A 351 -23.84 -19.33 -29.99
CA VAL A 351 -22.49 -19.80 -29.67
C VAL A 351 -21.60 -18.59 -29.43
N LEU A 352 -20.93 -18.55 -28.27
CA LEU A 352 -19.90 -17.56 -27.98
C LEU A 352 -18.59 -17.96 -28.69
N THR A 353 -17.84 -16.98 -29.19
CA THR A 353 -16.53 -17.26 -29.78
C THR A 353 -15.50 -17.60 -28.70
N PRO A 354 -14.41 -18.32 -29.04
CA PRO A 354 -13.35 -18.62 -28.07
C PRO A 354 -12.65 -17.37 -27.49
N GLU A 355 -12.66 -16.24 -28.22
CA GLU A 355 -12.06 -14.99 -27.74
C GLU A 355 -12.92 -14.29 -26.68
N THR A 356 -14.18 -14.69 -26.54
CA THR A 356 -15.07 -14.13 -25.52
C THR A 356 -14.65 -14.62 -24.14
N ALA A 357 -14.30 -13.67 -23.27
CA ALA A 357 -14.09 -13.96 -21.85
C ALA A 357 -15.36 -14.58 -21.25
N ARG A 358 -15.24 -15.79 -20.72
CA ARG A 358 -16.37 -16.49 -20.08
C ARG A 358 -16.90 -15.74 -18.86
N GLU A 359 -16.02 -15.02 -18.18
CA GLU A 359 -16.32 -14.18 -17.02
C GLU A 359 -15.59 -12.84 -17.16
N VAL A 360 -16.31 -11.76 -16.89
CA VAL A 360 -15.81 -10.39 -16.98
C VAL A 360 -15.86 -9.77 -15.59
N ASN A 361 -14.70 -9.38 -15.06
CA ASN A 361 -14.62 -8.64 -13.80
C ASN A 361 -14.87 -7.15 -14.05
N LEU A 362 -15.95 -6.64 -13.47
CA LEU A 362 -16.33 -5.22 -13.54
C LEU A 362 -15.87 -4.41 -12.30
N GLY A 363 -15.35 -5.08 -11.27
CA GLY A 363 -14.90 -4.45 -10.02
C GLY A 363 -16.06 -3.93 -9.19
N ALA A 364 -15.88 -2.80 -8.50
CA ALA A 364 -16.96 -2.16 -7.77
C ALA A 364 -17.85 -1.33 -8.71
N LEU A 365 -19.17 -1.33 -8.46
CA LEU A 365 -20.14 -0.45 -9.14
C LEU A 365 -20.92 0.36 -8.11
N HIS A 366 -20.68 1.65 -8.07
CA HIS A 366 -21.40 2.58 -7.20
C HIS A 366 -22.84 2.86 -7.70
N PRO A 367 -23.75 3.35 -6.85
CA PRO A 367 -25.08 3.80 -7.26
C PRO A 367 -25.02 4.79 -8.43
N GLY A 368 -25.68 4.46 -9.53
CA GLY A 368 -25.73 5.23 -10.77
C GLY A 368 -24.59 4.94 -11.76
N GLU A 369 -23.55 4.22 -11.35
CA GLU A 369 -22.42 3.85 -12.23
C GLU A 369 -22.85 2.80 -13.26
N THR A 370 -22.22 2.88 -14.44
CA THR A 370 -22.42 1.94 -15.54
C THR A 370 -21.10 1.36 -16.02
N ARG A 371 -21.13 0.10 -16.47
CA ARG A 371 -19.98 -0.62 -17.04
C ARG A 371 -20.43 -1.45 -18.23
N ASP A 372 -19.56 -1.56 -19.23
CA ASP A 372 -19.85 -2.28 -20.45
C ASP A 372 -19.29 -3.71 -20.38
N VAL A 373 -20.12 -4.68 -20.71
CA VAL A 373 -19.76 -6.09 -20.92
C VAL A 373 -19.76 -6.36 -22.42
N ARG A 374 -18.61 -6.79 -22.94
CA ARG A 374 -18.45 -7.06 -24.37
C ARG A 374 -18.26 -8.55 -24.62
N PHE A 375 -18.91 -9.06 -25.64
CA PHE A 375 -18.77 -10.45 -26.07
C PHE A 375 -19.05 -10.59 -27.56
N THR A 376 -18.49 -11.63 -28.16
CA THR A 376 -18.67 -11.96 -29.57
C THR A 376 -19.44 -13.26 -29.68
N ALA A 377 -20.48 -13.29 -30.50
CA ALA A 377 -21.34 -14.46 -30.62
C ALA A 377 -21.87 -14.63 -32.04
N PHE A 378 -22.29 -15.84 -32.37
CA PHE A 378 -22.97 -16.15 -33.62
C PHE A 378 -24.10 -17.15 -33.39
N SER A 379 -25.05 -17.19 -34.33
CA SER A 379 -26.18 -18.11 -34.28
C SER A 379 -25.95 -19.34 -35.16
N THR A 380 -26.49 -20.49 -34.75
CA THR A 380 -26.52 -21.70 -35.57
C THR A 380 -27.62 -21.63 -36.63
N SER A 381 -27.53 -22.45 -37.67
CA SER A 381 -28.55 -22.51 -38.73
C SER A 381 -29.93 -23.00 -38.27
N ARG A 382 -30.07 -23.47 -37.03
CA ARG A 382 -31.34 -23.90 -36.43
C ARG A 382 -31.82 -22.95 -35.32
N ALA A 383 -31.12 -21.83 -35.11
CA ALA A 383 -31.51 -20.87 -34.10
C ALA A 383 -32.80 -20.16 -34.52
N GLU A 384 -33.81 -20.18 -33.65
CA GLU A 384 -35.07 -19.44 -33.84
C GLU A 384 -35.01 -18.03 -33.25
N GLY A 385 -33.93 -17.70 -32.53
CA GLY A 385 -33.69 -16.41 -31.89
C GLY A 385 -32.24 -16.22 -31.47
N PHE A 386 -31.97 -15.17 -30.69
CA PHE A 386 -30.64 -14.85 -30.16
C PHE A 386 -30.63 -14.67 -28.63
N PRO A 387 -31.08 -15.68 -27.85
CA PRO A 387 -31.13 -15.57 -26.39
C PRO A 387 -29.72 -15.51 -25.79
N VAL A 388 -29.41 -14.43 -25.07
CA VAL A 388 -28.21 -14.31 -24.24
C VAL A 388 -28.60 -13.68 -22.92
N SER A 389 -28.02 -14.15 -21.82
CA SER A 389 -28.21 -13.55 -20.49
C SER A 389 -26.87 -13.24 -19.84
N LEU A 390 -26.84 -12.16 -19.05
CA LEU A 390 -25.73 -11.84 -18.17
C LEU A 390 -26.04 -12.33 -16.76
N VAL A 391 -25.26 -13.27 -16.25
CA VAL A 391 -25.34 -13.72 -14.85
C VAL A 391 -24.31 -12.93 -14.06
N ILE A 392 -24.80 -12.09 -13.16
CA ILE A 392 -24.01 -11.17 -12.34
C ILE A 392 -23.87 -11.75 -10.94
N ARG A 393 -22.63 -11.93 -10.50
CA ARG A 393 -22.25 -12.24 -9.12
C ARG A 393 -21.61 -11.01 -8.48
N GLU A 394 -21.87 -10.82 -7.20
CA GLU A 394 -21.31 -9.76 -6.36
C GLU A 394 -20.78 -10.41 -5.07
N ALA A 395 -19.85 -9.75 -4.38
CA ALA A 395 -19.19 -10.28 -3.18
C ALA A 395 -20.17 -10.84 -2.11
N ARG A 396 -21.36 -10.24 -1.99
CA ARG A 396 -22.46 -10.74 -1.15
C ARG A 396 -23.44 -11.45 -2.06
N GLU A 397 -23.39 -12.78 -2.03
CA GLU A 397 -24.14 -13.65 -2.96
C GLU A 397 -25.64 -13.32 -3.09
N ARG A 398 -26.26 -12.76 -2.04
CA ARG A 398 -27.66 -12.30 -2.02
C ARG A 398 -28.00 -11.17 -3.00
N PHE A 399 -27.00 -10.45 -3.54
CA PHE A 399 -27.20 -9.28 -4.41
C PHE A 399 -26.87 -9.54 -5.89
N GLY A 400 -26.65 -10.80 -6.28
CA GLY A 400 -26.52 -11.17 -7.69
C GLY A 400 -27.79 -10.93 -8.51
N ALA A 401 -27.67 -10.95 -9.83
CA ALA A 401 -28.78 -10.77 -10.75
C ALA A 401 -28.57 -11.55 -12.06
N THR A 402 -29.67 -11.87 -12.75
CA THR A 402 -29.62 -12.40 -14.12
C THR A 402 -30.36 -11.43 -15.04
N LEU A 403 -29.65 -10.88 -16.02
CA LEU A 403 -30.19 -9.91 -16.97
C LEU A 403 -30.32 -10.54 -18.36
N PRO A 404 -31.53 -10.86 -18.84
CA PRO A 404 -31.71 -11.27 -20.23
C PRO A 404 -31.46 -10.08 -21.17
N LEU A 405 -30.72 -10.32 -22.25
CA LEU A 405 -30.45 -9.30 -23.26
C LEU A 405 -31.56 -9.29 -24.31
N PRO A 406 -32.08 -8.12 -24.72
CA PRO A 406 -33.16 -7.99 -25.70
C PRO A 406 -32.62 -8.13 -27.13
N LEU A 407 -31.87 -9.19 -27.41
CA LEU A 407 -31.31 -9.51 -28.73
C LEU A 407 -32.29 -10.39 -29.51
N ALA A 408 -32.40 -10.17 -30.83
CA ALA A 408 -33.25 -10.95 -31.71
C ALA A 408 -32.64 -11.02 -33.12
N LEU A 409 -32.91 -12.12 -33.82
CA LEU A 409 -32.52 -12.29 -35.22
C LEU A 409 -33.37 -11.39 -36.13
N ASP A 410 -32.75 -10.86 -37.18
CA ASP A 410 -33.35 -10.08 -38.27
C ASP A 410 -34.14 -8.83 -37.85
N ARG A 411 -34.05 -8.43 -36.59
CA ARG A 411 -34.67 -7.21 -36.05
C ARG A 411 -33.61 -6.15 -35.85
N PRO A 412 -33.88 -4.89 -36.24
CA PRO A 412 -32.98 -3.80 -35.92
C PRO A 412 -32.94 -3.65 -34.39
N ILE A 413 -31.73 -3.76 -33.84
CA ILE A 413 -31.50 -3.46 -32.43
C ILE A 413 -31.14 -1.97 -32.39
N ALA A 414 -31.90 -1.21 -31.60
CA ALA A 414 -31.53 0.18 -31.33
C ALA A 414 -30.18 0.15 -30.61
N SER A 415 -29.12 0.43 -31.36
CA SER A 415 -27.80 0.65 -30.78
C SER A 415 -27.90 1.83 -29.84
N VAL A 416 -27.36 1.69 -28.63
CA VAL A 416 -27.01 2.88 -27.84
C VAL A 416 -26.16 3.72 -28.78
N PRO A 417 -26.51 4.99 -29.06
CA PRO A 417 -25.63 5.83 -29.84
C PRO A 417 -24.30 5.82 -29.11
N GLU A 418 -23.30 5.19 -29.73
CA GLU A 418 -21.93 5.60 -29.52
C GLU A 418 -22.00 7.11 -29.74
N LEU A 419 -21.66 7.87 -28.70
CA LEU A 419 -21.70 9.31 -28.78
C LEU A 419 -20.61 9.70 -29.78
N VAL A 420 -20.96 9.70 -31.07
CA VAL A 420 -20.18 10.31 -32.13
C VAL A 420 -20.27 11.80 -31.84
N VAL A 421 -19.35 12.30 -31.04
CA VAL A 421 -19.13 13.74 -30.87
C VAL A 421 -18.52 14.24 -32.18
N ARG A 422 -19.37 14.46 -33.19
CA ARG A 422 -19.12 15.53 -34.17
C ARG A 422 -19.46 16.84 -33.46
N GLY A 423 -18.48 17.73 -33.40
CA GLY A 423 -18.52 18.96 -32.61
C GLY A 423 -19.80 19.78 -32.77
N HIS A 424 -20.53 19.90 -31.67
CA HIS A 424 -21.05 21.16 -31.18
C HIS A 424 -20.85 21.16 -29.66
N GLU A 425 -20.01 22.08 -29.19
CA GLU A 425 -19.86 22.41 -27.77
C GLU A 425 -21.22 22.85 -27.21
N ALA A 426 -21.85 21.99 -26.42
CA ALA A 426 -22.72 22.38 -25.32
C ALA A 426 -21.94 22.16 -24.02
N PRO A 427 -22.10 23.04 -23.01
CA PRO A 427 -21.09 23.26 -21.99
C PRO A 427 -20.87 21.98 -21.20
N ARG A 428 -19.67 21.41 -21.35
CA ARG A 428 -19.12 20.55 -20.33
C ARG A 428 -19.15 21.37 -19.05
N ILE A 429 -20.01 21.01 -18.10
CA ILE A 429 -19.57 21.16 -16.71
C ILE A 429 -18.39 20.20 -16.64
N ALA A 430 -17.19 20.74 -16.86
CA ALA A 430 -15.98 20.03 -16.51
C ALA A 430 -16.19 19.58 -15.06
N PRO A 431 -16.05 18.28 -14.72
CA PRO A 431 -15.73 17.97 -13.34
C PRO A 431 -14.54 18.87 -13.03
N ALA A 432 -14.66 19.69 -11.97
CA ALA A 432 -13.54 20.48 -11.52
C ALA A 432 -12.34 19.53 -11.51
N PRO A 433 -11.22 19.89 -12.15
CA PRO A 433 -10.09 18.98 -12.18
C PRO A 433 -9.78 18.68 -10.72
N LEU A 434 -9.89 17.41 -10.33
CA LEU A 434 -9.14 16.92 -9.19
C LEU A 434 -7.69 17.05 -9.63
N VAL A 435 -7.16 18.23 -9.36
CA VAL A 435 -5.75 18.49 -9.45
C VAL A 435 -5.22 17.89 -8.15
N ALA A 436 -4.51 16.77 -8.27
CA ALA A 436 -3.77 16.27 -7.13
C ALA A 436 -2.86 17.42 -6.67
N ASP A 437 -2.68 17.62 -5.36
CA ASP A 437 -1.82 18.70 -4.84
C ASP A 437 -0.46 18.73 -5.56
N VAL A 438 0.09 17.55 -5.84
CA VAL A 438 1.34 17.31 -6.58
C VAL A 438 1.33 17.73 -8.06
N ASP A 439 0.16 17.87 -8.69
CA ASP A 439 0.02 18.35 -10.08
C ASP A 439 0.06 19.88 -10.16
N THR A 440 -0.10 20.55 -9.01
CA THR A 440 -0.05 22.01 -8.85
C THR A 440 1.14 22.45 -8.02
N GLY A 441 1.52 23.73 -8.16
CA GLY A 441 2.55 24.30 -7.28
C GLY A 441 3.94 23.69 -7.43
N ILE A 442 4.23 22.98 -8.54
CA ILE A 442 5.52 22.33 -8.81
C ILE A 442 6.68 23.27 -8.44
N PRO A 443 7.46 22.94 -7.39
CA PRO A 443 8.50 23.80 -6.87
C PRO A 443 9.57 24.08 -7.93
N ARG A 444 10.11 25.30 -7.92
CA ARG A 444 11.28 25.65 -8.72
C ARG A 444 12.53 25.31 -7.91
N GLY A 445 13.35 24.42 -8.45
CA GLY A 445 14.62 24.02 -7.84
C GLY A 445 15.78 24.92 -8.28
N MET A 446 16.94 24.75 -7.64
CA MET A 446 18.20 25.28 -8.17
C MET A 446 18.51 24.56 -9.49
N VAL A 447 18.70 25.33 -10.56
CA VAL A 447 19.09 24.82 -11.89
C VAL A 447 20.32 23.93 -11.75
N ARG A 448 20.16 22.61 -11.91
CA ARG A 448 21.28 21.68 -12.03
C ARG A 448 21.67 21.61 -13.49
N ARG A 449 22.88 22.07 -13.81
CA ARG A 449 23.35 22.17 -15.20
C ARG A 449 23.75 20.85 -15.82
N ASN A 450 23.68 19.69 -15.15
CA ASN A 450 24.09 18.38 -15.69
C ASN A 450 23.10 17.25 -15.37
N VAL A 451 21.84 17.41 -15.76
CA VAL A 451 20.79 16.40 -15.60
C VAL A 451 20.22 16.03 -16.97
N VAL A 452 20.00 14.74 -17.21
CA VAL A 452 19.31 14.21 -18.39
C VAL A 452 18.12 13.37 -17.93
N ALA A 453 16.97 13.54 -18.56
CA ALA A 453 15.74 12.82 -18.22
C ALA A 453 15.18 12.04 -19.41
N VAL A 454 14.77 10.79 -19.15
CA VAL A 454 13.97 9.96 -20.03
C VAL A 454 12.60 9.79 -19.37
N VAL A 455 11.55 10.34 -19.96
CA VAL A 455 10.20 10.38 -19.40
C VAL A 455 9.23 9.73 -20.38
N LEU A 456 8.63 8.61 -19.98
CA LEU A 456 7.86 7.74 -20.84
C LEU A 456 6.47 7.50 -20.21
N GLY A 457 5.41 7.60 -21.00
CA GLY A 457 4.04 7.36 -20.51
C GLY A 457 3.16 6.65 -21.53
N ALA A 458 2.78 5.41 -21.28
CA ALA A 458 1.81 4.68 -22.12
C ALA A 458 0.48 4.54 -21.37
N GLU A 459 -0.51 5.32 -21.79
CA GLU A 459 -1.90 5.20 -21.34
C GLU A 459 -2.69 4.35 -22.32
N ARG A 460 -2.42 4.47 -23.63
CA ARG A 460 -3.02 3.65 -24.68
C ARG A 460 -2.04 2.57 -25.16
N TYR A 461 -2.60 1.40 -25.47
CA TYR A 461 -1.89 0.20 -25.90
C TYR A 461 -2.61 -0.44 -27.09
N GLU A 462 -1.86 -1.00 -28.04
CA GLU A 462 -2.43 -1.72 -29.20
C GLU A 462 -2.97 -3.10 -28.79
N HIS A 463 -2.30 -3.76 -27.84
CA HIS A 463 -2.57 -5.17 -27.47
C HIS A 463 -2.84 -5.37 -25.97
N ALA A 464 -2.96 -4.31 -25.19
CA ALA A 464 -3.21 -4.35 -23.75
C ALA A 464 -4.29 -3.35 -23.31
N PRO A 465 -4.88 -3.49 -22.12
CA PRO A 465 -5.80 -2.49 -21.57
C PRO A 465 -5.13 -1.11 -21.40
N ALA A 466 -5.94 -0.06 -21.44
CA ALA A 466 -5.45 1.28 -21.14
C ALA A 466 -5.08 1.42 -19.65
N VAL A 467 -4.07 2.24 -19.36
CA VAL A 467 -3.66 2.63 -18.00
C VAL A 467 -4.08 4.08 -17.76
N PRO A 468 -5.27 4.34 -17.17
CA PRO A 468 -5.76 5.71 -17.00
C PRO A 468 -4.73 6.59 -16.30
N PHE A 469 -4.58 7.81 -16.78
CA PHE A 469 -3.70 8.85 -16.23
C PHE A 469 -2.19 8.66 -16.50
N ALA A 470 -1.71 7.53 -17.02
CA ALA A 470 -0.27 7.32 -17.25
C ALA A 470 0.37 8.39 -18.17
N ARG A 471 -0.36 8.85 -19.20
CA ARG A 471 0.09 9.95 -20.06
C ARG A 471 0.13 11.28 -19.32
N ARG A 472 -0.86 11.53 -18.45
CA ARG A 472 -0.94 12.73 -17.61
C ARG A 472 0.19 12.76 -16.60
N ASP A 473 0.46 11.64 -15.93
CA ASP A 473 1.51 11.52 -14.93
C ASP A 473 2.90 11.76 -15.56
N ALA A 474 3.17 11.17 -16.73
CA ALA A 474 4.39 11.44 -17.49
C ALA A 474 4.49 12.91 -17.91
N SER A 475 3.38 13.55 -18.28
CA SER A 475 3.35 14.97 -18.63
C SER A 475 3.61 15.88 -17.43
N VAL A 476 3.06 15.56 -16.25
CA VAL A 476 3.34 16.28 -15.00
C VAL A 476 4.79 16.07 -14.58
N PHE A 477 5.32 14.85 -14.69
CA PHE A 477 6.71 14.58 -14.39
C PHE A 477 7.68 15.30 -15.33
N ARG A 478 7.31 15.48 -16.61
CA ARG A 478 8.05 16.37 -17.53
C ARG A 478 8.12 17.81 -17.01
N GLU A 479 7.04 18.32 -16.42
CA GLU A 479 7.07 19.66 -15.77
C GLU A 479 7.98 19.69 -14.54
N TYR A 480 8.02 18.63 -13.72
CA TYR A 480 9.02 18.49 -12.65
C TYR A 480 10.44 18.48 -13.21
N ALA A 481 10.68 17.71 -14.27
CA ALA A 481 11.97 17.64 -14.94
C ALA A 481 12.43 19.01 -15.45
N SER A 482 11.51 19.76 -16.05
CA SER A 482 11.75 21.11 -16.55
C SER A 482 12.01 22.12 -15.42
N ARG A 483 11.16 22.16 -14.38
CA ARG A 483 11.14 23.22 -13.35
C ARG A 483 12.02 22.96 -12.13
N LEU A 484 12.09 21.72 -11.66
CA LEU A 484 12.84 21.36 -10.46
C LEU A 484 14.30 21.07 -10.80
N PHE A 485 14.54 20.31 -11.86
CA PHE A 485 15.90 19.93 -12.27
C PHE A 485 16.53 20.91 -13.27
N GLY A 486 15.74 21.86 -13.79
CA GLY A 486 16.25 22.92 -14.67
C GLY A 486 16.64 22.42 -16.06
N ILE A 487 16.05 21.30 -16.50
CA ILE A 487 16.28 20.70 -17.82
C ILE A 487 15.64 21.57 -18.92
N GLY A 488 14.53 22.24 -18.61
CA GLY A 488 13.71 22.93 -19.61
C GLY A 488 13.08 21.96 -20.62
N ASP A 489 12.67 22.50 -21.77
CA ASP A 489 12.21 21.73 -22.93
C ASP A 489 13.37 21.37 -23.89
N ASP A 490 14.58 21.23 -23.34
CA ASP A 490 15.78 20.95 -24.11
C ASP A 490 15.77 19.50 -24.63
N ALA A 491 15.56 19.33 -25.93
CA ALA A 491 15.53 18.03 -26.59
C ALA A 491 16.87 17.28 -26.55
N ASP A 492 17.98 17.95 -26.19
CA ASP A 492 19.26 17.29 -25.93
C ASP A 492 19.39 16.77 -24.50
N ARG A 493 18.41 17.03 -23.63
CA ARG A 493 18.42 16.65 -22.21
C ARG A 493 17.13 15.99 -21.74
N LEU A 494 16.06 16.08 -22.51
CA LEU A 494 14.76 15.47 -22.23
C LEU A 494 14.32 14.57 -23.40
N PHE A 495 14.25 13.26 -23.14
CA PHE A 495 13.62 12.30 -24.03
C PHE A 495 12.21 12.01 -23.53
N PHE A 496 11.20 12.58 -24.18
CA PHE A 496 9.80 12.44 -23.80
C PHE A 496 8.99 11.72 -24.87
N ARG A 497 8.31 10.63 -24.52
CA ARG A 497 7.44 9.86 -25.43
C ARG A 497 6.19 9.41 -24.70
N THR A 498 5.03 9.53 -25.35
CA THR A 498 3.78 9.01 -24.80
C THR A 498 2.94 8.28 -25.82
N ASP A 499 2.13 7.33 -25.34
CA ASP A 499 1.18 6.56 -26.14
C ASP A 499 1.80 6.07 -27.45
N ASP A 500 1.27 6.48 -28.60
CA ASP A 500 1.64 6.01 -29.94
C ASP A 500 3.11 6.34 -30.29
N GLU A 501 3.73 7.28 -29.57
CA GLU A 501 5.15 7.59 -29.69
C GLU A 501 6.05 6.66 -28.85
N LEU A 502 5.50 5.93 -27.87
CA LEU A 502 6.25 5.03 -27.00
C LEU A 502 6.23 3.60 -27.54
N THR A 503 6.94 3.38 -28.64
CA THR A 503 7.10 2.04 -29.24
C THR A 503 8.31 1.30 -28.67
N GLY A 504 8.37 -0.02 -28.85
CA GLY A 504 9.54 -0.83 -28.48
C GLY A 504 10.80 -0.38 -29.23
N GLY A 505 10.66 0.15 -30.45
CA GLY A 505 11.75 0.77 -31.19
C GLY A 505 12.29 2.03 -30.50
N GLU A 506 11.42 2.90 -29.99
CA GLU A 506 11.81 4.12 -29.29
C GLU A 506 12.46 3.82 -27.92
N LEU A 507 11.95 2.83 -27.18
CA LEU A 507 12.57 2.32 -25.94
C LEU A 507 14.00 1.81 -26.19
N ARG A 508 14.17 0.94 -27.20
CA ARG A 508 15.50 0.45 -27.59
C ARG A 508 16.42 1.59 -28.02
N LYS A 509 15.92 2.55 -28.80
CA LYS A 509 16.70 3.73 -29.22
C LYS A 509 17.15 4.58 -28.01
N ALA A 510 16.29 4.74 -27.01
CA ALA A 510 16.60 5.52 -25.82
C ALA A 510 17.78 4.91 -25.04
N PHE A 511 17.75 3.60 -24.80
CA PHE A 511 18.66 2.91 -23.87
C PHE A 511 19.77 2.07 -24.51
N ALA A 512 19.77 1.85 -25.83
CA ALA A 512 20.82 1.06 -26.49
C ALA A 512 22.22 1.62 -26.24
N ALA A 513 23.23 0.74 -26.34
CA ALA A 513 24.63 1.15 -26.40
C ALA A 513 24.87 2.01 -27.65
N GLY A 514 25.31 3.26 -27.47
CA GLY A 514 25.37 4.25 -28.55
C GLY A 514 24.00 4.82 -28.95
N GLY A 515 22.95 4.59 -28.17
CA GLY A 515 21.61 5.16 -28.30
C GLY A 515 21.52 6.60 -27.77
N TRP A 516 20.30 7.13 -27.67
CA TRP A 516 20.06 8.54 -27.34
C TRP A 516 20.69 8.95 -26.00
N LEU A 517 20.50 8.12 -24.95
CA LEU A 517 20.96 8.41 -23.60
C LEU A 517 22.48 8.33 -23.48
N SER A 518 23.08 7.23 -23.96
CA SER A 518 24.54 7.02 -23.87
C SER A 518 25.40 8.08 -24.56
N ARG A 519 24.84 8.85 -25.52
CA ARG A 519 25.54 9.94 -26.21
C ARG A 519 25.49 11.28 -25.46
N ARG A 520 24.72 11.35 -24.38
CA ARG A 520 24.37 12.59 -23.66
C ARG A 520 24.76 12.54 -22.18
N VAL A 521 25.36 11.43 -21.75
CA VAL A 521 25.75 11.18 -20.37
C VAL A 521 27.28 11.10 -20.30
N ASP A 522 27.85 11.80 -19.34
CA ASP A 522 29.27 11.78 -18.99
C ASP A 522 29.45 11.57 -17.47
N ALA A 523 30.72 11.53 -17.04
CA ALA A 523 31.08 11.40 -15.64
C ALA A 523 30.54 12.59 -14.84
N GLY A 524 29.49 12.34 -14.04
CA GLY A 524 28.83 13.37 -13.22
C GLY A 524 27.51 13.90 -13.80
N THR A 525 26.96 13.29 -14.85
CA THR A 525 25.58 13.54 -15.28
C THR A 525 24.60 12.78 -14.39
N ASP A 526 23.61 13.48 -13.81
CA ASP A 526 22.48 12.85 -13.13
C ASP A 526 21.47 12.35 -14.19
N VAL A 527 21.18 11.05 -14.21
CA VAL A 527 20.19 10.46 -15.13
C VAL A 527 18.89 10.16 -14.40
N ILE A 528 17.77 10.66 -14.94
CA ILE A 528 16.42 10.40 -14.44
C ILE A 528 15.68 9.56 -15.46
N VAL A 529 15.15 8.42 -15.05
CA VAL A 529 14.26 7.61 -15.88
C VAL A 529 12.91 7.51 -15.18
N TYR A 530 11.87 7.94 -15.88
CA TYR A 530 10.48 7.87 -15.44
C TYR A 530 9.67 7.09 -16.47
N PHE A 531 8.90 6.12 -16.00
CA PHE A 531 7.99 5.32 -16.81
C PHE A 531 6.66 5.17 -16.08
N ALA A 532 5.57 5.51 -16.76
CA ALA A 532 4.20 5.23 -16.32
C ALA A 532 3.49 4.37 -17.38
N GLY A 533 2.97 3.21 -16.98
CA GLY A 533 2.34 2.24 -17.87
C GLY A 533 2.36 0.82 -17.32
N HIS A 534 2.00 -0.16 -18.15
CA HIS A 534 2.03 -1.57 -17.81
C HIS A 534 3.45 -2.16 -17.77
N GLY A 535 3.65 -3.07 -16.82
CA GLY A 535 4.74 -4.02 -16.81
C GLY A 535 4.18 -5.43 -16.63
N VAL A 536 4.88 -6.44 -17.13
CA VAL A 536 4.46 -7.83 -17.06
C VAL A 536 5.66 -8.74 -16.78
N ALA A 537 5.43 -9.84 -16.08
CA ALA A 537 6.44 -10.88 -15.89
C ALA A 537 6.22 -11.99 -16.92
N ASP A 538 7.30 -12.46 -17.54
CA ASP A 538 7.24 -13.64 -18.40
C ASP A 538 6.79 -14.85 -17.59
N LEU A 539 5.79 -15.59 -18.09
CA LEU A 539 5.14 -16.67 -17.34
C LEU A 539 6.07 -17.88 -17.07
N LYS A 540 7.16 -18.04 -17.82
CA LYS A 540 8.09 -19.18 -17.67
C LYS A 540 9.29 -18.84 -16.82
N THR A 541 9.84 -17.65 -17.01
CA THR A 541 11.10 -17.20 -16.39
C THR A 541 10.87 -16.26 -15.21
N HIS A 542 9.64 -15.76 -15.05
CA HIS A 542 9.27 -14.70 -14.10
C HIS A 542 10.08 -13.40 -14.28
N ALA A 543 10.75 -13.23 -15.42
CA ALA A 543 11.53 -12.04 -15.72
C ALA A 543 10.60 -10.84 -16.01
N PRO A 544 10.82 -9.66 -15.40
CA PRO A 544 9.96 -8.49 -15.59
C PRO A 544 10.31 -7.68 -16.86
N TYR A 545 9.28 -7.19 -17.55
CA TYR A 545 9.35 -6.38 -18.76
C TYR A 545 8.50 -5.11 -18.63
N LEU A 546 9.01 -4.01 -19.19
CA LEU A 546 8.23 -2.80 -19.45
C LEU A 546 7.51 -2.96 -20.79
N LEU A 547 6.24 -2.55 -20.86
CA LEU A 547 5.45 -2.64 -22.08
C LEU A 547 5.37 -1.26 -22.77
N PRO A 548 5.96 -1.10 -23.97
CA PRO A 548 5.57 -0.03 -24.89
C PRO A 548 4.15 -0.23 -25.43
N ASN A 549 3.60 0.81 -26.06
CA ASN A 549 2.24 0.80 -26.61
C ASN A 549 2.01 -0.38 -27.59
N ASP A 550 3.00 -0.67 -28.43
CA ASP A 550 2.98 -1.74 -29.45
C ASP A 550 3.35 -3.14 -28.91
N ALA A 551 3.52 -3.32 -27.59
CA ALA A 551 3.88 -4.62 -27.04
C ALA A 551 2.67 -5.52 -26.77
N ASP A 552 2.83 -6.82 -27.06
CA ASP A 552 1.87 -7.86 -26.71
C ASP A 552 2.25 -8.46 -25.35
N PRO A 553 1.39 -8.33 -24.31
CA PRO A 553 1.66 -8.83 -22.97
C PRO A 553 1.80 -10.36 -22.89
N ASN A 554 1.33 -11.11 -23.90
CA ASN A 554 1.51 -12.57 -23.99
C ASN A 554 2.90 -12.97 -24.51
N PHE A 555 3.60 -12.06 -25.18
CA PHE A 555 4.94 -12.27 -25.72
C PHE A 555 5.93 -11.20 -25.20
N PRO A 556 6.07 -11.05 -23.87
CA PRO A 556 6.83 -9.95 -23.30
C PRO A 556 8.32 -10.06 -23.58
N ALA A 557 8.85 -11.28 -23.72
CA ALA A 557 10.24 -11.52 -24.10
C ALA A 557 10.58 -11.03 -25.52
N GLN A 558 9.61 -10.97 -26.43
CA GLN A 558 9.80 -10.58 -27.83
C GLN A 558 9.45 -9.12 -28.08
N THR A 559 8.41 -8.62 -27.41
CA THR A 559 7.81 -7.31 -27.72
C THR A 559 8.03 -6.27 -26.62
N GLY A 560 8.22 -6.71 -25.37
CA GLY A 560 8.52 -5.85 -24.24
C GLY A 560 10.00 -5.45 -24.15
N TYR A 561 10.31 -4.58 -23.19
CA TYR A 561 11.69 -4.20 -22.86
C TYR A 561 12.09 -4.79 -21.51
N ALA A 562 13.08 -5.69 -21.50
CA ALA A 562 13.49 -6.39 -20.29
C ALA A 562 14.04 -5.41 -19.25
N LEU A 563 13.53 -5.48 -18.01
CA LEU A 563 14.00 -4.59 -16.95
C LEU A 563 15.46 -4.88 -16.57
N ALA A 564 15.88 -6.15 -16.68
CA ALA A 564 17.28 -6.53 -16.52
C ALA A 564 18.18 -5.86 -17.57
N GLU A 565 17.74 -5.80 -18.84
CA GLU A 565 18.48 -5.08 -19.89
C GLU A 565 18.54 -3.58 -19.58
N LEU A 566 17.43 -2.96 -19.15
CA LEU A 566 17.43 -1.56 -18.74
C LEU A 566 18.52 -1.27 -17.70
N TYR A 567 18.56 -2.07 -16.63
CA TYR A 567 19.55 -1.90 -15.57
C TYR A 567 20.97 -2.14 -16.05
N GLU A 568 21.20 -3.13 -16.90
CA GLU A 568 22.52 -3.37 -17.51
C GLU A 568 22.98 -2.17 -18.35
N ARG A 569 22.08 -1.60 -19.17
CA ARG A 569 22.38 -0.42 -19.99
C ARG A 569 22.70 0.79 -19.14
N LEU A 570 21.92 1.04 -18.08
CA LEU A 570 22.15 2.15 -17.16
C LEU A 570 23.47 1.97 -16.38
N ALA A 571 23.77 0.76 -15.93
CA ALA A 571 25.03 0.46 -15.24
C ALA A 571 26.26 0.62 -16.15
N ALA A 572 26.09 0.47 -17.47
CA ALA A 572 27.15 0.66 -18.45
C ALA A 572 27.44 2.13 -18.80
N LEU A 573 26.66 3.10 -18.29
CA LEU A 573 26.84 4.52 -18.59
C LEU A 573 27.99 5.20 -17.84
N GLY A 574 28.56 4.56 -16.81
CA GLY A 574 29.71 5.07 -16.07
C GLY A 574 29.68 4.75 -14.59
#